data_AF-A0A2U1J2W5-F1
#
_entry.id   AF-A0A2U1J2W5-F1
#
_cell.length_a   1.000
_cell.length_b   1.000
_cell.length_c   1.000
_cell.angle_alpha   90.00
_cell.angle_beta   90.00
_cell.angle_gamma   90.00
#
_symmetry.space_group_name_H-M   'P 1'
#
loop_
_entity.id
_entity.type
_entity.pdbx_description
1 polymer ?
#
loop_
_entity_poly.entity_id
_entity_poly.type
_entity_poly.pdbx_seq_one_letter_code
_entity_poly.pdbx_strand_id
1 'polypeptide(L)'
;MKDKFKIVTESMHLPDRGQTENAVELSPAELKIRKIDPIDITIDSGMDKSKYKKEEDPKLYSSQKTSRGPLTDPKWMETCEPVMTCYKAVTVEFIWFGLQGTVESLIHKIMRQVMVQFHRRLFTETDGWYGMTMEDLRKLEKDAAEELLEKRKGAVDLNSE
;
A
#
# COMPACT_ATOMS: atom_id res chain seq x y z
N MET A 1 -5.99 16.72 -17.91
CA MET A 1 -6.31 17.34 -16.61
C MET A 1 -5.24 18.33 -16.11
N LYS A 2 -4.10 18.56 -16.80
CA LYS A 2 -3.09 19.60 -16.48
C LYS A 2 -2.91 19.83 -14.96
N ASP A 3 -2.88 21.06 -14.50
CA ASP A 3 -2.66 21.44 -13.09
C ASP A 3 -3.92 21.34 -12.23
N LYS A 4 -5.01 20.76 -12.75
CA LYS A 4 -6.30 20.64 -12.04
C LYS A 4 -6.46 19.31 -11.30
N PHE A 5 -5.52 18.40 -11.44
CA PHE A 5 -5.52 17.11 -10.75
C PHE A 5 -4.10 16.67 -10.42
N LYS A 6 -3.85 16.36 -9.15
CA LYS A 6 -2.56 15.88 -8.66
C LYS A 6 -2.78 14.88 -7.54
N ILE A 7 -2.03 13.78 -7.58
CA ILE A 7 -1.87 12.85 -6.46
C ILE A 7 -0.37 12.71 -6.23
N VAL A 8 0.09 13.05 -5.03
CA VAL A 8 1.47 12.85 -4.60
C VAL A 8 1.46 11.91 -3.41
N THR A 9 2.40 10.96 -3.41
CA THR A 9 2.64 10.10 -2.26
C THR A 9 4.12 10.17 -1.91
N GLU A 10 4.40 10.77 -0.76
CA GLU A 10 5.74 10.81 -0.16
C GLU A 10 5.81 9.74 0.90
N SER A 11 6.96 9.09 1.03
CA SER A 11 7.12 7.94 1.93
C SER A 11 8.47 7.95 2.64
N MET A 12 8.43 7.72 3.95
CA MET A 12 9.60 7.48 4.79
C MET A 12 9.46 6.12 5.48
N HIS A 13 10.55 5.34 5.55
CA HIS A 13 10.56 4.04 6.21
C HIS A 13 11.53 4.09 7.38
N LEU A 14 11.02 3.96 8.60
CA LEU A 14 11.81 4.07 9.83
C LEU A 14 11.73 2.76 10.63
N PRO A 15 12.79 2.37 11.36
CA PRO A 15 12.80 1.20 12.24
C PRO A 15 12.10 1.51 13.58
N ASP A 16 10.85 1.95 13.51
CA ASP A 16 10.01 2.26 14.68
C ASP A 16 8.60 1.65 14.51
N ARG A 17 7.70 1.91 15.48
CA ARG A 17 6.30 1.45 15.46
C ARG A 17 5.32 2.62 15.28
N GLY A 18 5.69 3.64 14.50
CA GLY A 18 4.78 4.74 14.19
C GLY A 18 4.85 5.92 15.16
N GLN A 19 5.90 6.02 15.98
CA GLN A 19 6.03 7.08 16.98
C GLN A 19 6.69 8.37 16.45
N THR A 20 7.46 8.30 15.36
CA THR A 20 8.07 9.50 14.77
C THR A 20 7.01 10.47 14.25
N GLU A 21 6.93 11.64 14.85
CA GLU A 21 6.07 12.72 14.38
C GLU A 21 6.66 13.39 13.14
N ASN A 22 5.83 13.63 12.13
CA ASN A 22 6.21 14.31 10.89
C ASN A 22 7.42 13.70 10.16
N ALA A 23 7.50 12.36 10.11
CA ALA A 23 8.61 11.62 9.49
C ALA A 23 8.90 11.94 8.00
N VAL A 24 7.94 12.54 7.28
CA VAL A 24 8.08 12.97 5.88
C VAL A 24 8.32 14.48 5.74
N GLU A 25 8.54 15.19 6.86
CA GLU A 25 8.90 16.61 6.88
C GLU A 25 7.87 17.54 6.20
N LEU A 26 6.57 17.27 6.39
CA LEU A 26 5.50 18.14 5.87
C LEU A 26 5.63 19.56 6.43
N SER A 27 5.21 20.53 5.62
CA SER A 27 5.14 21.93 6.03
C SER A 27 4.11 22.15 7.15
N PRO A 28 4.21 23.24 7.93
CA PRO A 28 3.22 23.55 8.98
C PRO A 28 1.78 23.66 8.46
N ALA A 29 1.60 24.12 7.21
CA ALA A 29 0.28 24.24 6.59
C ALA A 29 -0.33 22.86 6.30
N GLU A 30 0.46 21.93 5.75
CA GLU A 30 0.03 20.55 5.49
C GLU A 30 -0.24 19.79 6.78
N LEU A 31 0.63 19.95 7.79
CA LEU A 31 0.45 19.35 9.12
C LEU A 31 -0.89 19.73 9.76
N LYS A 32 -1.31 20.99 9.62
CA LYS A 32 -2.55 21.50 10.20
C LYS A 32 -3.80 20.81 9.64
N ILE A 33 -3.77 20.41 8.36
CA ILE A 33 -4.92 19.81 7.68
C ILE A 33 -4.82 18.29 7.57
N ARG A 34 -3.67 17.69 7.90
CA ARG A 34 -3.47 16.24 7.76
C ARG A 34 -4.43 15.46 8.65
N LYS A 35 -4.75 14.26 8.20
CA LYS A 35 -5.39 13.22 9.02
C LYS A 35 -4.45 12.04 9.12
N ILE A 36 -4.21 11.58 10.34
CA ILE A 36 -3.42 10.36 10.59
C ILE A 36 -4.38 9.17 10.51
N ASP A 37 -4.02 8.17 9.69
CA ASP A 37 -4.79 6.94 9.51
C ASP A 37 -3.84 5.74 9.73
N PRO A 38 -3.80 5.18 10.95
CA PRO A 38 -3.02 3.97 11.22
C PRO A 38 -3.60 2.79 10.44
N ILE A 39 -2.74 2.10 9.69
CA ILE A 39 -3.12 0.92 8.90
C ILE A 39 -2.71 -0.35 9.66
N ASP A 40 -3.70 -1.07 10.18
CA ASP A 40 -3.55 -2.45 10.63
C ASP A 40 -3.94 -3.41 9.50
N ILE A 41 -2.98 -4.16 8.97
CA ILE A 41 -3.19 -5.11 7.87
C ILE A 41 -4.07 -6.30 8.25
N THR A 42 -4.40 -6.49 9.53
CA THR A 42 -5.26 -7.57 10.02
C THR A 42 -6.73 -7.16 10.14
N ILE A 43 -7.04 -5.87 9.94
CA ILE A 43 -8.39 -5.29 10.07
C ILE A 43 -9.01 -5.03 8.69
N ASP A 44 -10.22 -5.56 8.47
CA ASP A 44 -10.96 -5.41 7.20
C ASP A 44 -11.81 -4.13 7.10
N SER A 45 -11.76 -3.25 8.11
CA SER A 45 -12.54 -2.02 8.12
C SER A 45 -12.20 -1.14 6.91
N GLY A 46 -13.24 -0.72 6.17
CA GLY A 46 -13.10 0.09 4.95
C GLY A 46 -12.71 -0.70 3.70
N MET A 47 -12.55 -2.03 3.79
CA MET A 47 -12.24 -2.90 2.67
C MET A 47 -13.51 -3.40 1.98
N ASP A 48 -13.41 -3.62 0.67
CA ASP A 48 -14.44 -4.28 -0.10
C ASP A 48 -14.39 -5.79 0.20
N LYS A 49 -15.42 -6.30 0.88
CA LYS A 49 -15.50 -7.72 1.29
C LYS A 49 -15.47 -8.67 0.09
N SER A 50 -15.93 -8.24 -1.08
CA SER A 50 -15.88 -9.06 -2.31
C SER A 50 -14.44 -9.29 -2.81
N LYS A 51 -13.49 -8.46 -2.37
CA LYS A 51 -12.07 -8.55 -2.72
C LYS A 51 -11.23 -9.28 -1.67
N TYR A 52 -11.85 -9.79 -0.60
CA TYR A 52 -11.13 -10.60 0.39
C TYR A 52 -10.64 -11.89 -0.26
N LYS A 53 -9.37 -12.20 -0.02
CA LYS A 53 -8.73 -13.45 -0.43
C LYS A 53 -8.08 -14.10 0.77
N LYS A 54 -8.39 -15.38 0.99
CA LYS A 54 -7.92 -16.13 2.16
C LYS A 54 -6.39 -16.26 2.16
N GLU A 55 -5.81 -16.43 0.98
CA GLU A 55 -4.37 -16.52 0.73
C GLU A 55 -3.61 -15.21 0.99
N GLU A 56 -4.31 -14.08 0.99
CA GLU A 56 -3.75 -12.75 1.28
C GLU A 56 -4.07 -12.30 2.73
N ASP A 57 -4.55 -13.21 3.61
CA ASP A 57 -4.91 -12.90 5.00
C ASP A 57 -3.72 -13.08 5.96
N PRO A 58 -3.19 -12.01 6.57
CA PRO A 58 -2.09 -12.10 7.53
C PRO A 58 -2.41 -12.89 8.81
N LYS A 59 -3.70 -13.06 9.15
CA LYS A 59 -4.14 -13.89 10.28
C LYS A 59 -4.04 -15.38 10.01
N LEU A 60 -3.87 -15.77 8.74
CA LEU A 60 -3.81 -17.17 8.32
C LEU A 60 -2.44 -17.57 7.78
N TYR A 61 -1.62 -16.59 7.39
CA TYR A 61 -0.30 -16.83 6.83
C TYR A 61 0.78 -16.96 7.91
N SER A 62 1.64 -17.97 7.77
CA SER A 62 2.88 -18.12 8.54
C SER A 62 4.03 -18.45 7.60
N SER A 63 5.07 -17.63 7.62
CA SER A 63 6.25 -17.77 6.76
C SER A 63 7.07 -18.98 7.17
N GLN A 64 7.37 -19.86 6.22
CA GLN A 64 8.23 -21.02 6.45
C GLN A 64 9.72 -20.63 6.51
N LYS A 65 10.12 -19.54 5.84
CA LYS A 65 11.52 -19.06 5.84
C LYS A 65 11.88 -18.23 7.07
N THR A 66 10.91 -17.55 7.68
CA THR A 66 11.17 -16.59 8.77
C THR A 66 10.43 -16.91 10.08
N SER A 67 9.50 -17.87 10.04
CA SER A 67 8.60 -18.21 11.15
C SER A 67 7.71 -17.04 11.63
N ARG A 68 7.60 -15.96 10.86
CA ARG A 68 6.73 -14.82 11.16
C ARG A 68 5.28 -15.14 10.82
N GLY A 69 4.37 -14.60 11.64
CA GLY A 69 2.94 -14.87 11.52
C GLY A 69 2.57 -16.27 12.05
N PRO A 70 1.27 -16.56 12.20
CA PRO A 70 0.15 -15.70 11.83
C PRO A 70 -0.07 -14.53 12.80
N LEU A 71 -0.57 -13.41 12.28
CA LEU A 71 -0.84 -12.20 13.08
C LEU A 71 -2.21 -12.28 13.76
N THR A 72 -2.34 -13.18 14.74
CA THR A 72 -3.61 -13.42 15.45
C THR A 72 -3.78 -12.59 16.72
N ASP A 73 -2.68 -12.14 17.33
CA ASP A 73 -2.71 -11.27 18.51
C ASP A 73 -3.24 -9.88 18.13
N PRO A 74 -4.31 -9.36 18.77
CA PRO A 74 -4.77 -7.99 18.58
C PRO A 74 -3.70 -6.92 18.85
N LYS A 75 -2.64 -7.26 19.59
CA LYS A 75 -1.49 -6.39 19.89
C LYS A 75 -0.26 -6.67 19.03
N TRP A 76 -0.40 -7.37 17.90
CA TRP A 76 0.75 -7.73 17.05
C TRP A 76 1.62 -6.54 16.65
N MET A 77 1.04 -5.34 16.44
CA MET A 77 1.79 -4.11 16.12
C MET A 77 2.72 -3.65 17.25
N GLU A 78 2.44 -4.04 18.50
CA GLU A 78 3.28 -3.73 19.68
C GLU A 78 4.34 -4.80 19.94
N THR A 79 4.08 -6.05 19.52
CA THR A 79 4.89 -7.22 19.92
C THR A 79 5.72 -7.82 18.78
N CYS A 80 5.42 -7.52 17.51
CA CYS A 80 6.12 -8.12 16.38
C CYS A 80 7.58 -7.68 16.28
N GLU A 81 8.47 -8.59 15.89
CA GLU A 81 9.87 -8.30 15.60
C GLU A 81 10.35 -9.12 14.39
N PRO A 82 11.26 -8.56 13.55
CA PRO A 82 11.60 -7.15 13.48
C PRO A 82 10.42 -6.29 13.01
N VAL A 83 10.43 -5.01 13.40
CA VAL A 83 9.40 -4.03 13.03
C VAL A 83 9.98 -2.81 12.32
N MET A 84 9.18 -2.20 11.47
CA MET A 84 9.40 -0.92 10.82
C MET A 84 8.04 -0.25 10.59
N THR A 85 8.03 1.07 10.40
CA THR A 85 6.84 1.81 9.97
C THR A 85 7.08 2.58 8.68
N CYS A 86 6.14 2.45 7.74
CA CYS A 86 6.10 3.22 6.51
C CYS A 86 5.15 4.40 6.70
N TYR A 87 5.71 5.60 6.81
CA TYR A 87 4.97 6.84 6.88
C TYR A 87 4.67 7.30 5.46
N LYS A 88 3.40 7.22 5.05
CA LYS A 88 2.97 7.65 3.70
C LYS A 88 2.08 8.88 3.81
N ALA A 89 2.58 10.03 3.34
CA ALA A 89 1.77 11.23 3.17
C ALA A 89 1.18 11.22 1.76
N VAL A 90 -0.15 11.19 1.66
CA VAL A 90 -0.87 11.25 0.40
C VAL A 90 -1.50 12.64 0.29
N THR A 91 -1.14 13.37 -0.75
CA THR A 91 -1.71 14.69 -1.06
C THR A 91 -2.51 14.57 -2.34
N VAL A 92 -3.79 14.96 -2.29
CA VAL A 92 -4.69 14.94 -3.44
C VAL A 92 -5.20 16.36 -3.67
N GLU A 93 -5.01 16.87 -4.88
CA GLU A 93 -5.58 18.15 -5.31
C GLU A 93 -6.48 17.88 -6.52
N PHE A 94 -7.76 18.27 -6.43
CA PHE A 94 -8.70 18.15 -7.53
C PHE A 94 -9.55 19.42 -7.71
N ILE A 95 -9.15 20.26 -8.65
CA ILE A 95 -9.70 21.60 -8.83
C ILE A 95 -10.85 21.56 -9.85
N TRP A 96 -12.00 21.02 -9.44
CA TRP A 96 -13.26 21.09 -10.18
C TRP A 96 -14.42 21.56 -9.30
N PHE A 97 -15.10 22.61 -9.79
CA PHE A 97 -16.23 23.21 -9.11
C PHE A 97 -17.35 22.19 -8.87
N GLY A 98 -17.83 22.11 -7.63
CA GLY A 98 -18.90 21.22 -7.21
C GLY A 98 -18.51 19.74 -6.99
N LEU A 99 -17.28 19.33 -7.35
CA LEU A 99 -16.83 17.93 -7.23
C LEU A 99 -15.58 17.73 -6.38
N GLN A 100 -14.84 18.81 -6.05
CA GLN A 100 -13.57 18.77 -5.33
C GLN A 100 -13.55 17.80 -4.14
N GLY A 101 -14.25 18.13 -3.05
CA GLY A 101 -14.17 17.35 -1.81
C GLY A 101 -14.65 15.91 -1.96
N THR A 102 -15.65 15.65 -2.80
CA THR A 102 -16.18 14.31 -3.06
C THR A 102 -15.14 13.43 -3.76
N VAL A 103 -14.47 13.95 -4.80
CA VAL A 103 -13.46 13.21 -5.56
C VAL A 103 -12.18 13.02 -4.75
N GLU A 104 -11.71 14.06 -4.05
CA GLU A 104 -10.54 13.95 -3.17
C GLU A 104 -10.76 12.90 -2.07
N SER A 105 -11.92 12.91 -1.42
CA SER A 105 -12.28 11.92 -0.39
C SER A 105 -12.36 10.50 -0.96
N LEU A 106 -12.89 10.34 -2.18
CA LEU A 106 -12.94 9.04 -2.87
C LEU A 106 -11.53 8.52 -3.15
N ILE A 107 -10.63 9.38 -3.65
CA ILE A 107 -9.25 9.01 -3.94
C ILE A 107 -8.54 8.57 -2.66
N HIS A 108 -8.67 9.31 -1.56
CA HIS A 108 -8.10 8.89 -0.28
C HIS A 108 -8.62 7.53 0.19
N LYS A 109 -9.92 7.26 0.03
CA LYS A 109 -10.50 5.94 0.34
C LYS A 109 -9.89 4.84 -0.52
N ILE A 110 -9.73 5.07 -1.82
CA ILE A 110 -9.11 4.11 -2.75
C ILE A 110 -7.64 3.88 -2.37
N MET A 111 -6.88 4.95 -2.12
CA MET A 111 -5.48 4.87 -1.71
C MET A 111 -5.32 4.05 -0.42
N ARG A 112 -6.17 4.29 0.58
CA ARG A 112 -6.20 3.46 1.80
C ARG A 112 -6.42 1.98 1.48
N GLN A 113 -7.41 1.66 0.66
CA GLN A 113 -7.70 0.27 0.27
C GLN A 113 -6.55 -0.39 -0.48
N VAL A 114 -5.88 0.35 -1.38
CA VAL A 114 -4.70 -0.13 -2.11
C VAL A 114 -3.56 -0.40 -1.14
N MET A 115 -3.29 0.50 -0.18
CA MET A 115 -2.22 0.32 0.81
C MET A 115 -2.48 -0.91 1.68
N VAL A 116 -3.70 -1.13 2.16
CA VAL A 116 -4.04 -2.33 2.95
C VAL A 116 -3.81 -3.60 2.13
N GLN A 117 -4.33 -3.67 0.90
CA GLN A 117 -4.18 -4.86 0.04
C GLN A 117 -2.71 -5.13 -0.29
N PHE A 118 -1.97 -4.07 -0.64
CA PHE A 118 -0.55 -4.18 -0.98
C PHE A 118 0.26 -4.72 0.19
N HIS A 119 0.11 -4.17 1.40
CA HIS A 119 0.91 -4.62 2.55
C HIS A 119 0.47 -6.00 3.07
N ARG A 120 -0.80 -6.37 2.89
CA ARG A 120 -1.25 -7.76 3.11
C ARG A 120 -0.49 -8.73 2.23
N ARG A 121 -0.50 -8.49 0.90
CA ARG A 121 0.23 -9.31 -0.06
C ARG A 121 1.72 -9.35 0.23
N LEU A 122 2.32 -8.19 0.49
CA LEU A 122 3.73 -8.09 0.85
C LEU A 122 4.08 -9.00 2.04
N PHE A 123 3.23 -9.01 3.08
CA PHE A 123 3.40 -9.90 4.22
C PHE A 123 3.17 -11.37 3.87
N THR A 124 2.06 -11.70 3.20
CA THR A 124 1.71 -13.10 2.88
C THR A 124 2.58 -13.73 1.79
N GLU A 125 3.31 -12.92 1.04
CA GLU A 125 4.29 -13.37 0.03
C GLU A 125 5.73 -13.31 0.55
N THR A 126 5.93 -13.18 1.87
CA THR A 126 7.28 -13.12 2.49
C THR A 126 8.18 -14.23 1.99
N ASP A 127 7.70 -15.47 1.94
CA ASP A 127 8.53 -16.59 1.48
C ASP A 127 8.93 -16.50 -0.01
N GLY A 128 8.18 -15.74 -0.82
CA GLY A 128 8.47 -15.50 -2.23
C GLY A 128 9.66 -14.56 -2.43
N TRP A 129 9.74 -13.47 -1.68
CA TRP A 129 10.78 -12.45 -1.84
C TRP A 129 11.90 -12.50 -0.79
N TYR A 130 11.69 -13.16 0.35
CA TYR A 130 12.69 -13.24 1.41
C TYR A 130 13.92 -14.02 0.95
N GLY A 131 15.08 -13.36 1.02
CA GLY A 131 16.38 -13.87 0.58
C GLY A 131 16.74 -13.51 -0.86
N MET A 132 15.87 -12.80 -1.61
CA MET A 132 16.23 -12.28 -2.93
C MET A 132 17.32 -11.22 -2.84
N THR A 133 18.24 -11.24 -3.78
CA THR A 133 19.22 -10.17 -3.97
C THR A 133 18.62 -9.03 -4.79
N MET A 134 19.28 -7.87 -4.79
CA MET A 134 18.88 -6.76 -5.68
C MET A 134 18.97 -7.12 -7.17
N GLU A 135 19.83 -8.08 -7.53
CA GLU A 135 19.91 -8.58 -8.91
C GLU A 135 18.68 -9.41 -9.27
N ASP A 136 18.25 -10.31 -8.38
CA ASP A 136 17.02 -11.09 -8.54
C ASP A 136 15.80 -10.18 -8.68
N LEU A 137 15.73 -9.14 -7.84
CA LEU A 137 14.64 -8.15 -7.89
C LEU A 137 14.61 -7.39 -9.22
N ARG A 138 15.76 -6.93 -9.74
CA ARG A 138 15.83 -6.26 -11.04
C ARG A 138 15.42 -7.16 -12.19
N LYS A 139 15.77 -8.45 -12.11
CA LYS A 139 15.32 -9.43 -13.09
C LYS A 139 13.80 -9.63 -13.02
N LEU A 140 13.26 -9.80 -11.81
CA LEU A 140 11.82 -9.91 -11.58
C LEU A 140 11.06 -8.69 -12.11
N GLU A 141 11.57 -7.47 -11.86
CA GLU A 141 11.01 -6.22 -12.38
C GLU A 141 10.98 -6.21 -13.92
N LYS A 142 12.07 -6.66 -14.57
CA LYS A 142 12.16 -6.74 -16.02
C LYS A 142 11.15 -7.75 -16.59
N ASP A 143 11.11 -8.96 -16.05
CA ASP A 143 10.23 -10.03 -16.51
C ASP A 143 8.75 -9.60 -16.33
N ALA A 144 8.41 -8.97 -15.20
CA ALA A 144 7.08 -8.43 -14.95
C ALA A 144 6.71 -7.28 -15.92
N ALA A 145 7.66 -6.40 -16.23
CA ALA A 145 7.44 -5.32 -17.20
C ALA A 145 7.13 -5.86 -18.60
N GLU A 146 7.86 -6.89 -19.04
CA GLU A 146 7.63 -7.57 -20.32
C GLU A 146 6.25 -8.26 -20.35
N GLU A 147 5.88 -9.01 -19.31
CA GLU A 147 4.58 -9.68 -19.22
C GLU A 147 3.41 -8.67 -19.24
N LEU A 148 3.53 -7.56 -18.53
CA LEU A 148 2.51 -6.50 -18.50
C LEU A 148 2.36 -5.81 -19.88
N LEU A 149 3.46 -5.63 -20.60
CA LEU A 149 3.43 -5.08 -21.96
C LEU A 149 2.69 -6.02 -22.92
N GLU A 150 2.95 -7.32 -22.86
CA GLU A 150 2.26 -8.31 -23.70
C GLU A 150 0.77 -8.42 -23.37
N LYS A 151 0.40 -8.47 -22.09
CA LYS A 151 -1.01 -8.44 -21.66
C LYS A 151 -1.72 -7.18 -22.14
N ARG A 152 -1.05 -6.03 -22.09
CA ARG A 152 -1.64 -4.76 -22.56
C ARG A 152 -1.87 -4.77 -24.07
N LYS A 153 -0.94 -5.30 -24.87
CA LYS A 153 -1.12 -5.44 -26.32
C LYS A 153 -2.32 -6.35 -26.62
N GLY A 154 -2.36 -7.55 -26.02
CA GLY A 154 -3.47 -8.49 -26.21
C GLY A 154 -4.84 -7.94 -25.76
N ALA A 155 -4.89 -7.12 -24.71
CA ALA A 155 -6.13 -6.46 -24.27
C ALA A 155 -6.56 -5.30 -25.18
N VAL A 156 -5.64 -4.67 -25.91
CA VAL A 156 -5.98 -3.66 -26.93
C VAL A 156 -6.54 -4.35 -28.17
N ASP A 157 -5.94 -5.47 -28.59
CA ASP A 157 -6.39 -6.23 -29.75
C ASP A 157 -7.82 -6.79 -29.56
N LEU A 158 -8.13 -7.31 -28.37
CA LEU A 158 -9.48 -7.81 -28.01
C LEU A 158 -10.56 -6.73 -27.92
N ASN A 159 -10.21 -5.44 -27.79
CA ASN A 159 -11.15 -4.32 -27.78
C ASN A 159 -11.21 -3.59 -29.13
N SER A 160 -10.50 -4.10 -30.14
CA SER A 160 -10.46 -3.55 -31.50
C SER A 160 -11.23 -4.39 -32.54
N GLU A 161 -11.82 -5.51 -32.10
CA GLU A 161 -12.83 -6.31 -32.82
C GLU A 161 -14.25 -5.99 -32.31
#